data_AF-A0A9E3R0S1-F1
#
_entry.id   AF-A0A9E3R0S1-F1
#
_cell.length_a   1.000
_cell.length_b   1.000
_cell.length_c   1.000
_cell.angle_alpha   90.00
_cell.angle_beta   90.00
_cell.angle_gamma   90.00
#
_symmetry.space_group_name_H-M   'P 1'
#
loop_
_entity.id
_entity.type
_entity.pdbx_description
1 polymer ?
#
loop_
_entity_poly.entity_id
_entity_poly.type
_entity_poly.pdbx_seq_one_letter_code
_entity_poly.pdbx_strand_id
1 'polypeptide(L)'
;MGKAPTTALLSSADPQSQVDSMVTSADFQERFSRFINATFNDTPGQTIADDAAYHMAKYVLANNLKWEDMFIGQYGVTVNTQVTPNTVTVNSNANGLGYFRWNPWMVRYAGNEPAGIRISTAYRMMNNTIGLKLVASTNAPTADISANGRQAAGCRACHFDGWFALDKTAAVLGKVTRSGNNVTFAASTAGPQDVLGGLTINDDKELATALVKSQAFEFRACRLAFEYLYGRAEQTCEGPIFDKCIDAFRADGKIQTAIATVAKEASFCQ
;
A
#
# COMPACT_ATOMS: atom_id res chain seq x y z
N MET A 1 -18.86 0.76 10.80
CA MET A 1 -17.57 1.50 10.80
C MET A 1 -16.96 1.62 12.20
N GLY A 2 -16.95 0.53 12.98
CA GLY A 2 -16.10 0.45 14.17
C GLY A 2 -16.72 0.72 15.53
N LYS A 3 -17.93 1.25 15.64
CA LYS A 3 -18.67 1.26 16.90
C LYS A 3 -19.91 0.38 16.76
N ALA A 4 -20.36 -0.19 17.87
CA ALA A 4 -21.69 -0.75 17.93
C ALA A 4 -22.69 0.34 17.50
N PRO A 5 -23.72 -0.02 16.73
CA PRO A 5 -24.70 0.96 16.27
C PRO A 5 -25.34 1.61 17.50
N THR A 6 -25.39 2.94 17.51
CA THR A 6 -26.09 3.67 18.57
C THR A 6 -27.58 3.39 18.49
N THR A 7 -28.32 3.59 19.57
CA THR A 7 -29.78 3.47 19.55
C THR A 7 -30.41 4.35 18.45
N ALA A 8 -29.88 5.56 18.25
CA ALA A 8 -30.32 6.47 17.19
C ALA A 8 -30.06 5.91 15.78
N LEU A 9 -28.93 5.22 15.57
CA LEU A 9 -28.65 4.58 14.28
C LEU A 9 -29.56 3.35 14.06
N LEU A 10 -29.80 2.56 15.11
CA LEU A 10 -30.70 1.40 15.06
C LEU A 10 -32.15 1.80 14.80
N SER A 11 -32.57 2.97 15.27
CA SER A 11 -33.92 3.50 15.08
C SER A 11 -34.06 4.44 13.87
N SER A 12 -32.98 4.66 13.10
CA SER A 12 -33.02 5.57 11.95
C SER A 12 -33.80 4.94 10.80
N ALA A 13 -34.70 5.71 10.18
CA ALA A 13 -35.38 5.31 8.94
C ALA A 13 -34.43 5.27 7.74
N ASP A 14 -33.30 6.00 7.81
CA ASP A 14 -32.23 6.01 6.83
C ASP A 14 -30.86 6.01 7.55
N PRO A 15 -30.34 4.85 7.97
CA PRO A 15 -29.02 4.73 8.56
C PRO A 15 -27.88 5.16 7.63
N GLN A 16 -28.07 5.07 6.30
CA GLN A 16 -27.06 5.39 5.29
C GLN A 16 -26.76 6.90 5.25
N SER A 17 -27.71 7.75 5.63
CA SER A 17 -27.50 9.20 5.80
C SER A 17 -26.34 9.57 6.75
N GLN A 18 -25.94 8.68 7.66
CA GLN A 18 -24.88 8.92 8.64
C GLN A 18 -23.47 8.62 8.10
N VAL A 19 -23.36 7.96 6.95
CA VAL A 19 -22.08 7.42 6.45
C VAL A 19 -21.02 8.50 6.25
N ASP A 20 -21.38 9.67 5.71
CA ASP A 20 -20.40 10.76 5.45
C ASP A 20 -19.79 11.30 6.74
N SER A 21 -20.59 11.44 7.79
CA SER A 21 -20.10 11.82 9.11
C SER A 21 -19.22 10.72 9.72
N MET A 22 -19.59 9.45 9.49
CA MET A 22 -18.84 8.32 10.03
C MET A 22 -17.45 8.18 9.41
N VAL A 23 -17.31 8.31 8.08
CA VAL A 23 -16.00 8.19 7.40
C VAL A 23 -15.05 9.34 7.68
N THR A 24 -15.54 10.46 8.22
CA THR A 24 -14.70 11.60 8.63
C THR A 24 -14.33 11.56 10.12
N SER A 25 -14.97 10.68 10.90
CA SER A 25 -14.75 10.58 12.35
C SER A 25 -13.37 10.03 12.73
N ALA A 26 -12.81 10.49 13.85
CA ALA A 26 -11.54 9.99 14.38
C ALA A 26 -11.56 8.47 14.66
N ASP A 27 -12.70 7.91 15.04
CA ASP A 27 -12.85 6.47 15.25
C ASP A 27 -12.71 5.66 13.97
N PHE A 28 -13.30 6.15 12.87
CA PHE A 28 -13.12 5.54 11.56
C PHE A 28 -11.67 5.64 11.11
N GLN A 29 -11.07 6.84 11.22
CA GLN A 29 -9.69 7.08 10.82
C GLN A 29 -8.73 6.12 11.54
N GLU A 30 -8.92 5.94 12.85
CA GLU A 30 -8.15 5.00 13.66
C GLU A 30 -8.27 3.56 13.15
N ARG A 31 -9.50 3.09 12.92
CA ARG A 31 -9.77 1.68 12.58
C ARG A 31 -9.40 1.35 11.15
N PHE A 32 -9.72 2.24 10.22
CA PHE A 32 -9.32 2.07 8.83
C PHE A 32 -7.80 2.07 8.71
N SER A 33 -7.09 2.94 9.44
CA SER A 33 -5.62 2.93 9.46
C SER A 33 -5.04 1.63 10.00
N ARG A 34 -5.65 1.04 11.04
CA ARG A 34 -5.26 -0.29 11.55
C ARG A 34 -5.52 -1.40 10.54
N PHE A 35 -6.68 -1.36 9.87
CA PHE A 35 -7.02 -2.28 8.80
C PHE A 35 -5.99 -2.20 7.66
N ILE A 36 -5.62 -0.99 7.23
CA ILE A 36 -4.60 -0.78 6.21
C ILE A 36 -3.26 -1.36 6.64
N ASN A 37 -2.84 -1.11 7.88
CA ASN A 37 -1.59 -1.66 8.39
C ASN A 37 -1.59 -3.19 8.49
N ALA A 38 -2.69 -3.80 8.89
CA ALA A 38 -2.85 -5.25 8.92
C ALA A 38 -2.93 -5.85 7.50
N THR A 39 -3.45 -5.09 6.53
CA THR A 39 -3.55 -5.52 5.13
C THR A 39 -2.19 -5.43 4.42
N PHE A 40 -1.38 -4.43 4.74
CA PHE A 40 -0.12 -4.14 4.05
C PHE A 40 1.11 -4.79 4.70
N ASN A 41 0.97 -5.35 5.90
CA ASN A 41 2.04 -6.07 6.59
C ASN A 41 1.62 -7.51 6.89
N ASP A 42 2.51 -8.47 6.64
CA ASP A 42 2.24 -9.89 6.96
C ASP A 42 2.27 -10.18 8.46
N THR A 43 2.99 -9.34 9.22
CA THR A 43 3.19 -9.50 10.65
C THR A 43 3.03 -8.16 11.38
N PRO A 44 2.80 -8.16 12.70
CA PRO A 44 2.87 -6.93 13.48
C PRO A 44 4.26 -6.28 13.43
N GLY A 45 4.32 -4.96 13.52
CA GLY A 45 5.59 -4.24 13.74
C GLY A 45 6.24 -4.60 15.08
N GLN A 46 7.58 -4.58 15.15
CA GLN A 46 8.30 -4.77 16.42
C GLN A 46 8.37 -3.46 17.20
N THR A 47 8.38 -2.34 16.49
CA THR A 47 8.36 -0.98 17.05
C THR A 47 7.18 -0.20 16.50
N ILE A 48 6.79 0.89 17.17
CA ILE A 48 5.76 1.80 16.66
C ILE A 48 6.10 2.36 15.27
N ALA A 49 7.40 2.45 14.94
CA ALA A 49 7.88 2.99 13.68
C ALA A 49 7.74 1.98 12.52
N ASP A 50 7.63 0.68 12.83
CA ASP A 50 7.44 -0.38 11.83
C ASP A 50 6.02 -0.41 11.26
N ASP A 51 5.06 0.20 11.96
CA ASP A 51 3.66 0.36 11.54
C ASP A 51 3.50 1.58 10.61
N ALA A 52 4.39 1.68 9.62
CA ALA A 52 4.51 2.87 8.79
C ALA A 52 3.24 3.19 8.00
N ALA A 53 2.56 2.16 7.50
CA ALA A 53 1.31 2.28 6.79
C ALA A 53 0.17 2.79 7.70
N TYR A 54 0.12 2.38 8.98
CA TYR A 54 -0.86 2.89 9.94
C TYR A 54 -0.73 4.41 10.13
N HIS A 55 0.48 4.90 10.43
CA HIS A 55 0.66 6.33 10.73
C HIS A 55 0.41 7.20 9.50
N MET A 56 0.85 6.75 8.32
CA MET A 56 0.60 7.49 7.09
C MET A 56 -0.88 7.48 6.72
N ALA A 57 -1.59 6.35 6.88
CA ALA A 57 -3.04 6.28 6.63
C ALA A 57 -3.78 7.23 7.56
N LYS A 58 -3.43 7.22 8.84
CA LYS A 58 -4.04 8.09 9.83
C LYS A 58 -3.80 9.57 9.49
N TYR A 59 -2.59 9.91 9.07
CA TYR A 59 -2.25 11.28 8.63
C TYR A 59 -3.06 11.71 7.41
N VAL A 60 -3.11 10.89 6.36
CA VAL A 60 -3.87 11.18 5.12
C VAL A 60 -5.35 11.39 5.42
N LEU A 61 -5.95 10.50 6.22
CA LEU A 61 -7.36 10.59 6.56
C LEU A 61 -7.68 11.80 7.44
N ALA A 62 -6.88 12.04 8.48
CA ALA A 62 -7.09 13.15 9.42
C ALA A 62 -6.93 14.52 8.76
N ASN A 63 -6.10 14.62 7.73
CA ASN A 63 -5.86 15.87 6.98
C ASN A 63 -6.69 15.96 5.69
N ASN A 64 -7.62 15.03 5.46
CA ASN A 64 -8.51 15.02 4.29
C ASN A 64 -7.74 15.06 2.94
N LEU A 65 -6.60 14.37 2.90
CA LEU A 65 -5.70 14.30 1.75
C LEU A 65 -6.11 13.19 0.77
N LYS A 66 -5.49 13.16 -0.40
CA LYS A 66 -5.75 12.11 -1.39
C LYS A 66 -5.10 10.80 -0.96
N TRP A 67 -5.67 9.68 -1.38
CA TRP A 67 -5.12 8.37 -1.03
C TRP A 67 -3.75 8.12 -1.65
N GLU A 68 -3.43 8.75 -2.78
CA GLU A 68 -2.09 8.69 -3.39
C GLU A 68 -0.99 9.27 -2.48
N ASP A 69 -1.32 10.20 -1.58
CA ASP A 69 -0.37 10.83 -0.65
C ASP A 69 0.24 9.82 0.34
N MET A 70 -0.41 8.67 0.55
CA MET A 70 0.17 7.52 1.26
C MET A 70 1.51 7.07 0.68
N PHE A 71 1.64 7.16 -0.64
CA PHE A 71 2.68 6.51 -1.42
C PHE A 71 3.63 7.51 -2.06
N ILE A 72 3.11 8.66 -2.50
CA ILE A 72 3.89 9.68 -3.22
C ILE A 72 4.00 11.02 -2.48
N GLY A 73 3.39 11.13 -1.30
CA GLY A 73 3.44 12.34 -0.50
C GLY A 73 4.87 12.73 -0.11
N GLN A 74 5.19 14.02 -0.17
CA GLN A 74 6.51 14.56 0.18
C GLN A 74 6.64 14.72 1.69
N TYR A 75 6.71 13.58 2.38
CA TYR A 75 6.71 13.51 3.84
C TYR A 75 7.99 12.92 4.41
N GLY A 76 8.36 13.43 5.58
CA GLY A 76 9.31 12.84 6.51
C GLY A 76 8.59 12.40 7.76
N VAL A 77 9.23 11.54 8.54
CA VAL A 77 8.64 11.03 9.78
C VAL A 77 9.66 11.09 10.90
N THR A 78 9.23 11.64 12.02
CA THR A 78 10.02 11.71 13.26
C THR A 78 9.33 10.87 14.33
N VAL A 79 10.11 10.01 15.00
CA VAL A 79 9.64 9.25 16.16
C VAL A 79 10.16 9.94 17.41
N ASN A 80 9.24 10.42 18.25
CA ASN A 80 9.59 10.95 19.55
C ASN A 80 9.67 9.81 20.56
N THR A 81 10.89 9.46 20.95
CA THR A 81 11.19 8.41 21.93
C THR A 81 11.28 8.94 23.37
N GLN A 82 11.08 10.25 23.57
CA GLN A 82 11.14 10.88 24.89
C GLN A 82 9.80 10.87 25.64
N VAL A 83 8.73 10.38 25.01
CA VAL A 83 7.38 10.29 25.59
C VAL A 83 6.91 8.84 25.63
N THR A 84 6.07 8.48 26.59
CA THR A 84 5.47 7.13 26.71
C THR A 84 3.94 7.21 26.66
N PRO A 85 3.28 6.57 25.67
CA PRO A 85 3.88 5.84 24.56
C PRO A 85 4.63 6.77 23.59
N ASN A 86 5.64 6.24 22.89
CA ASN A 86 6.33 6.97 21.83
C ASN A 86 5.32 7.55 20.84
N THR A 87 5.59 8.72 20.29
CA THR A 87 4.71 9.34 19.29
C THR A 87 5.40 9.46 17.94
N VAL A 88 4.60 9.44 16.88
CA VAL A 88 5.06 9.58 15.50
C VAL A 88 4.47 10.86 14.93
N THR A 89 5.33 11.69 14.35
CA THR A 89 4.95 12.94 13.69
C THR A 89 5.33 12.86 12.22
N VAL A 90 4.37 13.18 11.35
CA VAL A 90 4.59 13.36 9.92
C VAL A 90 4.88 14.84 9.66
N ASN A 91 5.97 15.11 8.97
CA ASN A 91 6.41 16.45 8.58
C ASN A 91 6.61 16.54 7.06
N SER A 92 6.69 17.76 6.51
CA SER A 92 7.06 17.91 5.11
C SER A 92 8.53 17.51 4.88
N ASN A 93 8.80 16.93 3.71
CA ASN A 93 10.14 16.59 3.24
C ASN A 93 10.10 16.51 1.71
N ALA A 94 10.77 17.42 1.01
CA ALA A 94 10.79 17.45 -0.45
C ALA A 94 11.33 16.15 -1.10
N ASN A 95 12.16 15.40 -0.36
CA ASN A 95 12.71 14.11 -0.78
C ASN A 95 11.88 12.91 -0.28
N GLY A 96 10.74 13.16 0.36
CA GLY A 96 9.81 12.13 0.81
C GLY A 96 9.14 11.38 -0.34
N LEU A 97 8.65 10.18 -0.05
CA LEU A 97 7.88 9.35 -0.97
C LEU A 97 6.91 8.49 -0.15
N GLY A 98 5.89 9.15 0.38
CA GLY A 98 4.93 8.58 1.32
C GLY A 98 5.64 7.88 2.48
N TYR A 99 5.13 6.73 2.87
CA TYR A 99 5.81 5.86 3.83
C TYR A 99 6.90 4.97 3.19
N PHE A 100 7.02 4.91 1.86
CA PHE A 100 8.00 4.04 1.18
C PHE A 100 9.46 4.47 1.41
N ARG A 101 9.69 5.76 1.68
CA ARG A 101 11.01 6.28 2.09
C ARG A 101 11.17 6.44 3.60
N TRP A 102 10.25 5.92 4.40
CA TRP A 102 10.42 5.89 5.85
C TRP A 102 11.38 4.76 6.24
N ASN A 103 12.51 5.12 6.88
CA ASN A 103 13.62 4.20 7.11
C ASN A 103 13.24 2.86 7.79
N PRO A 104 12.49 2.81 8.91
CA PRO A 104 11.96 1.56 9.47
C PRO A 104 11.25 0.65 8.45
N TRP A 105 10.37 1.20 7.61
CA TRP A 105 9.71 0.43 6.55
C TRP A 105 10.70 -0.09 5.51
N MET A 106 11.63 0.76 5.07
CA MET A 106 12.68 0.36 4.12
C MET A 106 13.56 -0.76 4.67
N VAL A 107 13.95 -0.69 5.94
CA VAL A 107 14.76 -1.71 6.62
C VAL A 107 13.98 -3.01 6.76
N ARG A 108 12.72 -2.93 7.23
CA ARG A 108 11.83 -4.08 7.39
C ARG A 108 11.63 -4.87 6.10
N TYR A 109 11.48 -4.16 4.97
CA TYR A 109 11.21 -4.76 3.67
C TYR A 109 12.41 -4.74 2.71
N ALA A 110 13.62 -4.50 3.24
CA ALA A 110 14.84 -4.43 2.43
C ALA A 110 15.11 -5.71 1.65
N GLY A 111 14.63 -6.85 2.15
CA GLY A 111 14.89 -8.17 1.59
C GLY A 111 16.32 -8.66 1.85
N ASN A 112 16.58 -9.93 1.60
CA ASN A 112 17.87 -10.59 1.85
C ASN A 112 18.48 -11.20 0.58
N GLU A 113 18.07 -10.70 -0.58
CA GLU A 113 18.46 -11.23 -1.88
C GLU A 113 19.97 -10.99 -2.14
N PRO A 114 20.63 -11.89 -2.90
CA PRO A 114 22.03 -11.72 -3.27
C PRO A 114 22.33 -10.36 -3.90
N ALA A 115 23.52 -9.82 -3.62
CA ALA A 115 23.98 -8.51 -4.09
C ALA A 115 23.11 -7.31 -3.67
N GLY A 116 22.24 -7.47 -2.65
CA GLY A 116 21.47 -6.39 -2.06
C GLY A 116 20.31 -5.89 -2.94
N ILE A 117 19.86 -6.69 -3.91
CA ILE A 117 18.69 -6.37 -4.73
C ILE A 117 17.45 -6.38 -3.84
N ARG A 118 16.54 -5.42 -4.02
CA ARG A 118 15.39 -5.22 -3.13
C ARG A 118 14.07 -5.77 -3.72
N ILE A 119 14.04 -7.05 -4.11
CA ILE A 119 12.84 -7.68 -4.71
C ILE A 119 11.66 -7.66 -3.74
N SER A 120 11.89 -7.95 -2.46
CA SER A 120 10.86 -7.82 -1.42
C SER A 120 10.29 -6.40 -1.35
N THR A 121 11.12 -5.35 -1.42
CA THR A 121 10.63 -3.96 -1.43
C THR A 121 9.79 -3.70 -2.67
N ALA A 122 10.26 -4.08 -3.86
CA ALA A 122 9.54 -3.90 -5.12
C ALA A 122 8.16 -4.56 -5.09
N TYR A 123 8.08 -5.79 -4.61
CA TYR A 123 6.81 -6.48 -4.43
C TYR A 123 5.90 -5.72 -3.47
N ARG A 124 6.39 -5.27 -2.31
CA ARG A 124 5.58 -4.54 -1.33
C ARG A 124 5.04 -3.23 -1.87
N MET A 125 5.82 -2.49 -2.66
CA MET A 125 5.31 -1.29 -3.32
C MET A 125 4.14 -1.62 -4.24
N MET A 126 4.26 -2.65 -5.08
CA MET A 126 3.18 -3.06 -5.98
C MET A 126 1.98 -3.65 -5.22
N ASN A 127 2.20 -4.50 -4.22
CA ASN A 127 1.13 -5.09 -3.42
C ASN A 127 0.33 -4.01 -2.67
N ASN A 128 1.02 -3.09 -2.01
CA ASN A 128 0.35 -2.08 -1.19
C ASN A 128 -0.37 -1.04 -2.05
N THR A 129 0.20 -0.66 -3.21
CA THR A 129 -0.40 0.35 -4.09
C THR A 129 -1.49 -0.24 -5.00
N ILE A 130 -1.23 -1.35 -5.69
CA ILE A 130 -2.14 -1.88 -6.73
C ILE A 130 -2.73 -3.26 -6.39
N GLY A 131 -2.44 -3.81 -5.21
CA GLY A 131 -3.00 -5.10 -4.78
C GLY A 131 -2.41 -6.31 -5.49
N LEU A 132 -1.26 -6.18 -6.15
CA LEU A 132 -0.58 -7.31 -6.80
C LEU A 132 -0.32 -8.42 -5.78
N LYS A 133 -0.89 -9.61 -6.00
CA LYS A 133 -0.62 -10.81 -5.17
C LYS A 133 0.26 -11.77 -5.96
N LEU A 134 1.41 -12.11 -5.41
CA LEU A 134 2.27 -13.15 -5.98
C LEU A 134 1.84 -14.51 -5.45
N VAL A 135 1.79 -15.51 -6.32
CA VAL A 135 1.67 -16.91 -5.94
C VAL A 135 3.08 -17.48 -5.91
N ALA A 136 3.52 -17.97 -4.75
CA ALA A 136 4.85 -18.52 -4.60
C ALA A 136 4.99 -19.81 -5.43
N SER A 137 6.06 -19.90 -6.21
CA SER A 137 6.50 -21.18 -6.75
C SER A 137 7.24 -21.97 -5.67
N THR A 138 7.04 -23.28 -5.62
CA THR A 138 7.75 -24.15 -4.67
C THR A 138 9.16 -24.39 -5.19
N ASN A 139 10.15 -23.77 -4.53
CA ASN A 139 11.55 -24.03 -4.85
C ASN A 139 12.00 -25.35 -4.20
N ALA A 140 12.74 -26.17 -4.96
CA ALA A 140 13.53 -27.24 -4.35
C ALA A 140 14.56 -26.62 -3.38
N PRO A 141 14.98 -27.32 -2.31
CA PRO A 141 15.95 -26.80 -1.33
C PRO A 141 17.28 -26.31 -1.94
N THR A 142 17.63 -26.77 -3.14
CA THR A 142 18.86 -26.43 -3.87
C THR A 142 18.62 -25.52 -5.07
N ALA A 143 17.43 -24.91 -5.19
CA ALA A 143 17.12 -24.02 -6.29
C ALA A 143 18.08 -22.81 -6.29
N ASP A 144 18.63 -22.49 -7.46
CA ASP A 144 19.43 -21.28 -7.62
C ASP A 144 18.52 -20.05 -7.53
N ILE A 145 18.61 -19.33 -6.41
CA ILE A 145 17.87 -18.09 -6.17
C ILE A 145 18.65 -16.84 -6.59
N SER A 146 19.81 -16.99 -7.23
CA SER A 146 20.59 -15.88 -7.76
C SER A 146 19.89 -15.20 -8.93
N ALA A 147 20.42 -14.06 -9.38
CA ALA A 147 19.92 -13.40 -10.59
C ALA A 147 19.99 -14.31 -11.84
N ASN A 148 20.97 -15.22 -11.91
CA ASN A 148 21.07 -16.18 -13.02
C ASN A 148 19.99 -17.26 -12.90
N GLY A 149 19.81 -17.84 -11.72
CA GLY A 149 18.78 -18.84 -11.48
C GLY A 149 17.36 -18.31 -11.76
N ARG A 150 17.10 -17.04 -11.47
CA ARG A 150 15.81 -16.39 -11.79
C ARG A 150 15.56 -16.17 -13.29
N GLN A 151 16.58 -16.32 -14.15
CA GLN A 151 16.41 -16.30 -15.60
C GLN A 151 15.98 -17.66 -16.19
N ALA A 152 15.93 -18.72 -15.37
CA ALA A 152 15.42 -20.02 -15.80
C ALA A 152 13.95 -19.95 -16.22
N ALA A 153 13.53 -20.87 -17.11
CA ALA A 153 12.20 -20.85 -17.74
C ALA A 153 11.02 -20.77 -16.76
N GLY A 154 11.15 -21.34 -15.55
CA GLY A 154 10.10 -21.30 -14.52
C GLY A 154 10.02 -20.00 -13.69
N CYS A 155 11.04 -19.15 -13.75
CA CYS A 155 11.15 -17.93 -12.93
C CYS A 155 11.11 -16.67 -13.79
N ARG A 156 11.64 -16.76 -15.01
CA ARG A 156 11.93 -15.62 -15.88
C ARG A 156 10.71 -14.74 -16.16
N ALA A 157 9.53 -15.34 -16.31
CA ALA A 157 8.29 -14.61 -16.58
C ALA A 157 7.95 -13.63 -15.45
N CYS A 158 8.07 -14.02 -14.18
CA CYS A 158 7.77 -13.13 -13.05
C CYS A 158 8.89 -12.13 -12.77
N HIS A 159 10.13 -12.49 -13.10
CA HIS A 159 11.30 -11.72 -12.72
C HIS A 159 11.77 -10.72 -13.78
N PHE A 160 11.70 -11.05 -15.07
CA PHE A 160 12.34 -10.27 -16.15
C PHE A 160 11.41 -9.89 -17.31
N ASP A 161 10.47 -10.76 -17.68
CA ASP A 161 9.71 -10.60 -18.92
C ASP A 161 8.26 -10.12 -18.71
N GLY A 162 7.70 -10.34 -17.52
CA GLY A 162 6.30 -10.01 -17.22
C GLY A 162 6.04 -8.53 -17.00
N TRP A 163 4.75 -8.18 -17.01
CA TRP A 163 4.28 -6.80 -16.79
C TRP A 163 4.85 -6.14 -15.53
N PHE A 164 4.98 -6.92 -14.45
CA PHE A 164 5.47 -6.49 -13.14
C PHE A 164 6.89 -7.01 -12.83
N ALA A 165 7.68 -7.35 -13.86
CA ALA A 165 8.99 -7.99 -13.76
C ALA A 165 9.80 -7.55 -12.53
N LEU A 166 9.84 -8.40 -11.50
CA LEU A 166 10.29 -8.03 -10.16
C LEU A 166 11.75 -7.59 -10.10
N ASP A 167 12.63 -8.21 -10.89
CA ASP A 167 14.05 -7.84 -10.91
C ASP A 167 14.25 -6.48 -11.56
N LYS A 168 13.51 -6.19 -12.65
CA LYS A 168 13.53 -4.87 -13.29
C LYS A 168 12.95 -3.80 -12.38
N THR A 169 11.83 -4.08 -11.71
CA THR A 169 11.25 -3.16 -10.73
C THR A 169 12.19 -2.94 -9.54
N ALA A 170 12.86 -3.97 -9.04
CA ALA A 170 13.82 -3.83 -7.95
C ALA A 170 15.08 -3.07 -8.38
N ALA A 171 15.48 -3.16 -9.65
CA ALA A 171 16.65 -2.47 -10.17
C ALA A 171 16.55 -0.94 -10.04
N VAL A 172 15.35 -0.35 -10.15
CA VAL A 172 15.16 1.10 -9.98
C VAL A 172 15.16 1.58 -8.51
N LEU A 173 15.06 0.67 -7.54
CA LEU A 173 14.99 0.99 -6.09
C LEU A 173 16.36 1.17 -5.42
N GLY A 174 17.44 0.92 -6.16
CA GLY A 174 18.78 0.83 -5.61
C GLY A 174 19.02 -0.44 -4.79
N LYS A 175 20.11 -0.45 -4.03
CA LYS A 175 20.57 -1.65 -3.31
C LYS A 175 20.62 -1.42 -1.80
N VAL A 176 20.26 -2.45 -1.05
CA VAL A 176 20.54 -2.49 0.38
C VAL A 176 21.99 -2.92 0.61
N THR A 177 22.69 -2.18 1.45
CA THR A 177 24.03 -2.50 1.94
C THR A 177 23.97 -2.72 3.44
N ARG A 178 24.66 -3.77 3.91
CA ARG A 178 24.71 -4.12 5.33
C ARG A 178 26.15 -4.14 5.81
N SER A 179 26.42 -3.45 6.91
CA SER A 179 27.72 -3.45 7.59
C SER A 179 27.49 -3.58 9.09
N GLY A 180 27.72 -4.79 9.62
CA GLY A 180 27.28 -5.15 10.97
C GLY A 180 25.77 -4.97 11.13
N ASN A 181 25.35 -4.21 12.14
CA ASN A 181 23.94 -3.87 12.39
C ASN A 181 23.44 -2.67 11.57
N ASN A 182 24.32 -2.02 10.79
CA ASN A 182 23.93 -0.85 10.01
C ASN A 182 23.37 -1.28 8.65
N VAL A 183 22.20 -0.75 8.30
CA VAL A 183 21.52 -0.98 7.02
C VAL A 183 21.41 0.36 6.31
N THR A 184 22.01 0.45 5.11
CA THR A 184 21.96 1.65 4.27
C THR A 184 21.42 1.32 2.89
N PHE A 185 20.96 2.33 2.17
CA PHE A 185 20.39 2.19 0.84
C PHE A 185 21.17 3.06 -0.15
N ALA A 186 21.81 2.41 -1.11
CA ALA A 186 22.47 3.10 -2.22
C ALA A 186 21.46 3.36 -3.34
N ALA A 187 21.59 4.51 -4.02
CA ALA A 187 20.79 4.83 -5.20
C ALA A 187 20.99 3.79 -6.31
N SER A 188 20.02 3.69 -7.22
CA SER A 188 20.14 2.81 -8.38
C SER A 188 21.23 3.28 -9.33
N THR A 189 21.99 2.33 -9.87
CA THR A 189 22.92 2.53 -11.00
C THR A 189 22.51 1.71 -12.22
N ALA A 190 21.31 1.12 -12.22
CA ALA A 190 20.85 0.21 -13.28
C ALA A 190 20.39 0.95 -14.54
N GLY A 191 20.20 2.26 -14.46
CA GLY A 191 19.56 3.05 -15.51
C GLY A 191 18.05 2.74 -15.63
N PRO A 192 17.37 3.39 -16.58
CA PRO A 192 15.94 3.19 -16.80
C PRO A 192 15.57 1.73 -17.07
N GLN A 193 14.41 1.30 -16.61
CA GLN A 193 13.87 -0.05 -16.78
C GLN A 193 12.47 0.00 -17.39
N ASP A 194 12.21 -0.89 -18.35
CA ASP A 194 10.87 -1.05 -18.91
C ASP A 194 10.05 -2.04 -18.08
N VAL A 195 9.05 -1.52 -17.37
CA VAL A 195 8.15 -2.26 -16.47
C VAL A 195 6.72 -1.71 -16.63
N LEU A 196 5.75 -2.29 -15.92
CA LEU A 196 4.35 -1.86 -15.91
C LEU A 196 3.73 -1.78 -17.31
N GLY A 197 4.06 -2.74 -18.18
CA GLY A 197 3.52 -2.80 -19.55
C GLY A 197 4.24 -1.93 -20.56
N GLY A 198 5.52 -1.60 -20.32
CA GLY A 198 6.37 -0.85 -21.24
C GLY A 198 6.59 0.61 -20.84
N LEU A 199 6.27 0.98 -19.61
CA LEU A 199 6.68 2.27 -19.04
C LEU A 199 8.16 2.22 -18.68
N THR A 200 8.91 3.20 -19.17
CA THR A 200 10.29 3.42 -18.78
C THR A 200 10.34 4.14 -17.43
N ILE A 201 10.89 3.47 -16.42
CA ILE A 201 10.98 3.95 -15.04
C ILE A 201 12.45 4.08 -14.63
N ASN A 202 12.83 5.23 -14.09
CA ASN A 202 14.21 5.55 -13.72
C ASN A 202 14.51 5.30 -12.23
N ASP A 203 13.54 5.58 -11.36
CA ASP A 203 13.71 5.53 -9.92
C ASP A 203 12.44 5.09 -9.16
N ASP A 204 12.56 4.99 -7.84
CA ASP A 204 11.46 4.63 -6.94
C ASP A 204 10.31 5.65 -6.95
N LYS A 205 10.60 6.93 -7.17
CA LYS A 205 9.57 7.98 -7.23
C LYS A 205 8.74 7.86 -8.50
N GLU A 206 9.38 7.65 -9.65
CA GLU A 206 8.69 7.38 -10.91
C GLU A 206 7.88 6.09 -10.83
N LEU A 207 8.42 5.03 -10.21
CA LEU A 207 7.70 3.79 -9.97
C LEU A 207 6.42 4.03 -9.16
N ALA A 208 6.54 4.64 -7.98
CA ALA A 208 5.39 4.90 -7.11
C ALA A 208 4.36 5.80 -7.80
N THR A 209 4.82 6.81 -8.54
CA THR A 209 3.95 7.71 -9.32
C THR A 209 3.21 6.95 -10.41
N ALA A 210 3.88 6.07 -11.15
CA ALA A 210 3.25 5.25 -12.19
C ALA A 210 2.21 4.30 -11.59
N LEU A 211 2.50 3.71 -10.43
CA LEU A 211 1.57 2.83 -9.73
C LEU A 211 0.30 3.56 -9.29
N VAL A 212 0.40 4.72 -8.62
CA VAL A 212 -0.79 5.47 -8.15
C VAL A 212 -1.61 6.07 -9.29
N LYS A 213 -1.02 6.30 -10.47
CA LYS A 213 -1.74 6.77 -11.66
C LYS A 213 -2.39 5.66 -12.49
N SER A 214 -2.24 4.40 -12.08
CA SER A 214 -2.78 3.27 -12.83
C SER A 214 -4.25 3.00 -12.49
N GLN A 215 -5.00 2.41 -13.43
CA GLN A 215 -6.34 1.91 -13.15
C GLN A 215 -6.34 0.86 -12.02
N ALA A 216 -5.25 0.10 -11.87
CA ALA A 216 -5.11 -0.88 -10.80
C ALA A 216 -5.08 -0.23 -9.40
N PHE A 217 -4.62 1.03 -9.29
CA PHE A 217 -4.68 1.79 -8.04
C PHE A 217 -6.11 2.15 -7.66
N GLU A 218 -6.90 2.65 -8.62
CA GLU A 218 -8.32 2.97 -8.42
C GLU A 218 -9.10 1.72 -8.02
N PHE A 219 -8.85 0.62 -8.74
CA PHE A 219 -9.44 -0.68 -8.46
C PHE A 219 -9.05 -1.19 -7.06
N ARG A 220 -7.77 -1.03 -6.66
CA ARG A 220 -7.31 -1.39 -5.31
C ARG A 220 -7.98 -0.54 -4.23
N ALA A 221 -8.19 0.75 -4.44
CA ALA A 221 -8.88 1.62 -3.50
C ALA A 221 -10.31 1.13 -3.22
N CYS A 222 -11.06 0.78 -4.28
CA CYS A 222 -12.40 0.22 -4.13
C CYS A 222 -12.41 -1.17 -3.53
N ARG A 223 -11.45 -2.04 -3.88
CA ARG A 223 -11.33 -3.34 -3.22
C ARG A 223 -11.04 -3.23 -1.73
N LEU A 224 -10.20 -2.28 -1.31
CA LEU A 224 -9.96 -2.00 0.11
C LEU A 224 -11.25 -1.55 0.83
N ALA A 225 -12.15 -0.83 0.15
CA ALA A 225 -13.45 -0.48 0.70
C ALA A 225 -14.31 -1.73 0.97
N PHE A 226 -14.40 -2.65 0.02
CA PHE A 226 -15.12 -3.92 0.21
C PHE A 226 -14.48 -4.79 1.29
N GLU A 227 -13.14 -4.93 1.27
CA GLU A 227 -12.40 -5.71 2.27
C GLU A 227 -12.61 -5.14 3.68
N TYR A 228 -12.66 -3.81 3.83
CA TYR A 228 -12.92 -3.17 5.12
C TYR A 228 -14.37 -3.31 5.60
N LEU A 229 -15.34 -3.13 4.70
CA LEU A 229 -16.76 -3.13 5.06
C LEU A 229 -17.32 -4.54 5.26
N TYR A 230 -16.87 -5.50 4.44
CA TYR A 230 -17.45 -6.83 4.35
C TYR A 230 -16.46 -7.95 4.66
N GLY A 231 -15.18 -7.65 4.89
CA GLY A 231 -14.16 -8.67 5.17
C GLY A 231 -13.80 -9.54 3.96
N ARG A 232 -14.25 -9.17 2.76
CA ARG A 232 -14.03 -9.90 1.51
C ARG A 232 -13.89 -8.95 0.33
N ALA A 233 -13.36 -9.47 -0.78
CA ALA A 233 -13.44 -8.78 -2.06
C ALA A 233 -14.89 -8.74 -2.58
N GLU A 234 -15.12 -7.89 -3.56
CA GLU A 234 -16.40 -7.75 -4.25
C GLU A 234 -16.76 -9.02 -5.06
N GLN A 235 -18.06 -9.26 -5.21
CA GLN A 235 -18.65 -10.33 -6.02
C GLN A 235 -19.16 -9.77 -7.35
N THR A 236 -19.42 -10.65 -8.33
CA THR A 236 -19.86 -10.25 -9.68
C THR A 236 -21.10 -9.37 -9.68
N CYS A 237 -22.09 -9.65 -8.83
CA CYS A 237 -23.33 -8.86 -8.76
C CYS A 237 -23.14 -7.48 -8.09
N GLU A 238 -22.00 -7.23 -7.44
CA GLU A 238 -21.63 -5.94 -6.86
C GLU A 238 -20.91 -5.05 -7.89
N GLY A 239 -20.74 -5.51 -9.14
CA GLY A 239 -20.11 -4.77 -10.23
C GLY A 239 -20.62 -3.32 -10.38
N PRO A 240 -21.94 -3.07 -10.44
CA PRO A 240 -22.46 -1.70 -10.53
C PRO A 240 -22.07 -0.80 -9.34
N ILE A 241 -21.97 -1.35 -8.13
CA ILE A 241 -21.51 -0.60 -6.95
C ILE A 241 -20.01 -0.34 -7.03
N PHE A 242 -19.24 -1.32 -7.51
CA PHE A 242 -17.82 -1.20 -7.70
C PHE A 242 -17.48 -0.11 -8.72
N ASP A 243 -18.20 -0.05 -9.83
CA ASP A 243 -18.04 1.01 -10.85
C ASP A 243 -18.34 2.40 -10.27
N LYS A 244 -19.45 2.55 -9.52
CA LYS A 244 -19.76 3.79 -8.79
C LYS A 244 -18.64 4.18 -7.82
N CYS A 245 -18.07 3.20 -7.12
CA CYS A 245 -16.95 3.44 -6.22
C CYS A 245 -15.73 3.98 -6.97
N ILE A 246 -15.38 3.40 -8.12
CA ILE A 246 -14.26 3.86 -8.95
C ILE A 246 -14.51 5.30 -9.40
N ASP A 247 -15.70 5.59 -9.91
CA ASP A 247 -16.04 6.94 -10.40
C ASP A 247 -15.99 7.98 -9.27
N ALA A 248 -16.50 7.62 -8.09
CA ALA A 248 -16.44 8.48 -6.91
C ALA A 248 -14.98 8.70 -6.45
N PHE A 249 -14.16 7.65 -6.45
CA PHE A 249 -12.74 7.76 -6.12
C PHE A 249 -11.98 8.62 -7.14
N ARG A 250 -12.28 8.50 -8.44
CA ARG A 250 -11.67 9.34 -9.49
C ARG A 250 -12.01 10.82 -9.34
N ALA A 251 -13.19 11.14 -8.82
CA ALA A 251 -13.65 12.52 -8.70
C ALA A 251 -12.78 13.34 -7.73
N ASP A 252 -12.31 12.76 -6.63
CA ASP A 252 -11.54 13.49 -5.60
C ASP A 252 -10.24 12.82 -5.12
N GLY A 253 -10.03 11.55 -5.45
CA GLY A 253 -8.88 10.75 -5.04
C GLY A 253 -8.93 10.27 -3.59
N LYS A 254 -10.06 10.38 -2.88
CA LYS A 254 -10.16 10.10 -1.45
C LYS A 254 -10.72 8.71 -1.17
N ILE A 255 -10.02 7.96 -0.32
CA ILE A 255 -10.47 6.64 0.11
C ILE A 255 -11.76 6.71 0.95
N GLN A 256 -11.99 7.81 1.68
CA GLN A 256 -13.25 8.01 2.41
C GLN A 256 -14.46 8.06 1.46
N THR A 257 -14.32 8.71 0.31
CA THR A 257 -15.39 8.83 -0.70
C THR A 257 -15.69 7.47 -1.34
N ALA A 258 -14.65 6.69 -1.65
CA ALA A 258 -14.80 5.31 -2.12
C ALA A 258 -15.59 4.45 -1.11
N ILE A 259 -15.19 4.48 0.17
CA ILE A 259 -15.84 3.72 1.24
C ILE A 259 -17.27 4.19 1.49
N ALA A 260 -17.50 5.50 1.49
CA ALA A 260 -18.83 6.06 1.68
C ALA A 260 -19.78 5.62 0.56
N THR A 261 -19.29 5.60 -0.69
CA THR A 261 -20.06 5.16 -1.85
C THR A 261 -20.52 3.71 -1.68
N VAL A 262 -19.61 2.80 -1.35
CA VAL A 262 -19.97 1.38 -1.13
C VAL A 262 -20.92 1.23 0.08
N ALA A 263 -20.66 1.93 1.18
CA ALA A 263 -21.45 1.80 2.41
C ALA A 263 -22.88 2.37 2.31
N LYS A 264 -23.15 3.28 1.37
CA LYS A 264 -24.48 3.88 1.15
C LYS A 264 -25.38 3.05 0.24
N GLU A 265 -24.83 2.10 -0.52
CA GLU A 265 -25.61 1.32 -1.46
C GLU A 265 -26.41 0.23 -0.73
N ALA A 266 -27.72 0.21 -0.96
CA ALA A 266 -28.63 -0.74 -0.31
C ALA A 266 -28.56 -2.15 -0.93
N SER A 267 -28.11 -2.26 -2.17
CA SER A 267 -28.01 -3.52 -2.91
C SER A 267 -26.77 -4.31 -2.51
N PHE A 268 -26.82 -4.97 -1.35
CA PHE A 268 -25.78 -5.92 -0.95
C PHE A 268 -26.03 -7.29 -1.60
N CYS A 269 -24.96 -7.94 -2.06
CA CYS A 269 -25.03 -9.33 -2.52
C CYS A 269 -24.81 -10.31 -1.37
N GLN A 270 -25.79 -11.18 -1.14
CA GLN A 270 -25.67 -12.33 -0.22
C GLN A 270 -24.72 -13.40 -0.77
#